data_AF-C8V972-F1
#
_entry.id   AF-C8V972-F1
#
_cell.length_a   1.000
_cell.length_b   1.000
_cell.length_c   1.000
_cell.angle_alpha   90.00
_cell.angle_beta   90.00
_cell.angle_gamma   90.00
#
_symmetry.space_group_name_H-M   'P 1'
#
loop_
_entity.id
_entity.type
_entity.pdbx_description
1 polymer ?
#
loop_
_entity_poly.entity_id
_entity_poly.type
_entity_poly.pdbx_seq_one_letter_code
_entity_poly.pdbx_strand_id
1 'polypeptide(L)'
;MAAAGGASSIITQVQQTGGPPINTLGGTRIQSLRLIISNLSNIANGYFGTRFTLSRDELLTLPEFVLLSLFPNGLLPDGHMNGFHESDVYPVDYDPASLQYMLDFFRSVAQSIPSSASASPDLEVAPDSMQGSTRDMLQDRAGIIVLREDLDFYVIPPRSDIDHGEMMEVKRSAAKALLRQDGIFSGLRKSDEPGSTEQHLIEMLTAGGFDRDDHWGHRAPEPNKAVICSLALAKLRTDIRGDLASNNVGMAQKLLLFWRKPARRCWWEGVELDNVEGVEGKIKIWIRRVWTLEMVSFVVSQLGPRLLTTP
;
A
#
# COMPACT_ATOMS: atom_id res chain seq x y z
N MET A 1 44.51 17.16 10.64
CA MET A 1 43.65 16.02 10.27
C MET A 1 42.22 16.53 10.34
N ALA A 2 41.64 16.86 9.18
CA ALA A 2 40.40 17.62 9.06
C ALA A 2 39.17 16.76 9.37
N ALA A 3 38.26 17.31 10.17
CA ALA A 3 36.89 16.85 10.27
C ALA A 3 36.16 17.19 8.95
N ALA A 4 35.77 16.17 8.20
CA ALA A 4 34.93 16.34 7.03
C ALA A 4 33.48 16.46 7.50
N GLY A 5 32.93 17.68 7.42
CA GLY A 5 31.51 17.95 7.61
C GLY A 5 30.68 17.15 6.61
N GLY A 6 29.67 16.45 7.13
CA GLY A 6 28.67 15.78 6.30
C GLY A 6 27.91 16.82 5.49
N ALA A 7 28.06 16.76 4.17
CA ALA A 7 27.18 17.49 3.26
C ALA A 7 25.78 16.87 3.39
N SER A 8 24.87 17.61 4.02
CA SER A 8 23.43 17.36 3.94
C SER A 8 23.01 17.45 2.47
N SER A 9 22.73 16.30 1.84
CA SER A 9 22.15 16.28 0.51
C SER A 9 20.72 16.82 0.59
N ILE A 10 20.51 17.97 -0.05
CA ILE A 10 19.25 18.76 -0.09
C ILE A 10 18.19 18.18 -1.04
N ILE A 11 18.46 17.04 -1.69
CA ILE A 11 17.56 16.46 -2.69
C ILE A 11 17.28 15.01 -2.27
N THR A 12 16.02 14.73 -1.94
CA THR A 12 15.47 13.42 -1.50
C THR A 12 15.90 12.95 -0.10
N GLN A 13 15.38 13.59 0.95
CA GLN A 13 15.26 12.93 2.26
C GLN A 13 13.86 12.33 2.41
N VAL A 14 13.67 11.11 1.88
CA VAL A 14 12.90 10.12 2.64
C VAL A 14 13.92 9.42 3.50
N GLN A 15 14.00 9.83 4.76
CA GLN A 15 14.90 9.23 5.73
C GLN A 15 14.48 7.76 5.91
N GLN A 16 15.20 6.84 5.27
CA GLN A 16 15.15 5.42 5.60
C GLN A 16 15.89 5.21 6.92
N THR A 17 15.41 5.82 8.01
CA THR A 17 15.68 5.30 9.33
C THR A 17 14.87 4.04 9.47
N GLY A 18 15.53 2.89 9.51
CA GLY A 18 14.91 1.64 9.95
C GLY A 18 14.32 1.88 11.33
N GLY A 19 13.00 2.08 11.37
CA GLY A 19 12.26 2.28 12.60
C GLY A 19 12.38 1.05 13.51
N PRO A 20 12.11 1.22 14.82
CA PRO A 20 12.15 0.11 15.76
C PRO A 20 11.23 -1.04 15.31
N PRO A 21 11.57 -2.30 15.60
CA PRO A 21 10.80 -3.45 15.14
C PRO A 21 9.35 -3.41 15.68
N ILE A 22 8.37 -3.44 14.77
CA ILE A 22 6.91 -3.41 15.03
C ILE A 22 6.38 -4.66 15.79
N ASN A 23 7.24 -5.58 16.23
CA ASN A 23 6.86 -6.83 16.92
C ASN A 23 6.18 -6.64 18.30
N THR A 24 5.93 -5.41 18.76
CA THR A 24 5.35 -5.12 20.09
C THR A 24 3.82 -5.01 20.13
N LEU A 25 3.11 -5.06 18.99
CA LEU A 25 1.62 -5.05 18.99
C LEU A 25 0.99 -6.29 19.66
N GLY A 26 1.71 -7.41 19.74
CA GLY A 26 1.21 -8.65 20.35
C GLY A 26 0.94 -8.51 21.86
N GLY A 27 1.63 -7.58 22.54
CA GLY A 27 1.55 -7.39 23.99
C GLY A 27 0.71 -6.20 24.46
N THR A 28 0.22 -5.34 23.55
CA THR A 28 -0.53 -4.12 23.89
C THR A 28 -2.01 -4.43 24.17
N ARG A 29 -2.56 -3.79 25.22
CA ARG A 29 -3.95 -3.98 25.70
C ARG A 29 -4.95 -3.03 25.00
N ILE A 30 -4.59 -2.47 23.84
CA ILE A 30 -5.44 -1.53 23.07
C ILE A 30 -6.55 -2.34 22.41
N GLN A 31 -7.82 -2.02 22.70
CA GLN A 31 -8.98 -2.66 22.05
C GLN A 31 -9.35 -1.98 20.72
N SER A 32 -9.35 -0.65 20.74
CA SER A 32 -9.62 0.19 19.58
C SER A 32 -8.76 1.45 19.59
N LEU A 33 -8.46 1.98 18.41
CA LEU A 33 -7.69 3.20 18.20
C LEU A 33 -8.49 4.18 17.36
N ARG A 34 -8.66 5.42 17.86
CA ARG A 34 -9.33 6.50 17.15
C ARG A 34 -8.30 7.38 16.45
N LEU A 35 -8.38 7.46 15.13
CA LEU A 35 -7.54 8.32 14.31
C LEU A 35 -8.35 9.50 13.79
N ILE A 36 -7.73 10.67 13.68
CA ILE A 36 -8.21 11.78 12.88
C ILE A 36 -7.19 12.07 11.79
N ILE A 37 -7.63 11.94 10.55
CA ILE A 37 -6.80 12.20 9.38
C ILE A 37 -7.22 13.56 8.84
N SER A 38 -6.34 14.54 9.00
CA SER A 38 -6.59 15.91 8.57
C SER A 38 -6.39 16.02 7.06
N ASN A 39 -7.41 16.46 6.33
CA ASN A 39 -7.24 16.79 4.91
C ASN A 39 -6.47 18.12 4.83
N LEU A 40 -5.17 18.08 4.47
CA LEU A 40 -4.35 19.29 4.35
C LEU A 40 -4.93 20.33 3.37
N SER A 41 -5.80 19.91 2.46
CA SER A 41 -6.47 20.74 1.47
C SER A 41 -7.49 21.75 2.04
N ASN A 42 -7.87 21.66 3.33
CA ASN A 42 -8.92 22.50 3.93
C ASN A 42 -8.54 23.18 5.27
N ILE A 43 -7.26 23.44 5.53
CA ILE A 43 -6.78 24.09 6.78
C ILE A 43 -7.17 25.59 6.90
N ALA A 44 -8.09 26.09 6.07
CA ALA A 44 -8.52 27.48 6.16
C ALA A 44 -9.52 27.75 7.31
N ASN A 45 -10.29 26.78 7.84
CA ASN A 45 -11.37 27.08 8.80
C ASN A 45 -11.82 25.92 9.74
N GLY A 46 -10.90 25.29 10.47
CA GLY A 46 -11.24 24.38 11.60
C GLY A 46 -11.09 22.88 11.31
N TYR A 47 -11.18 22.08 12.38
CA TYR A 47 -10.88 20.63 12.46
C TYR A 47 -11.79 19.71 11.60
N PHE A 48 -11.82 19.89 10.28
CA PHE A 48 -12.48 18.98 9.35
C PHE A 48 -11.49 17.88 8.91
N GLY A 49 -11.34 16.86 9.76
CA GLY A 49 -10.59 15.64 9.44
C GLY A 49 -11.50 14.42 9.37
N THR A 50 -11.14 13.43 8.56
CA THR A 50 -11.85 12.15 8.49
C THR A 50 -11.48 11.32 9.71
N ARG A 51 -12.49 10.86 10.46
CA ARG A 51 -12.27 10.06 11.67
C ARG A 51 -12.35 8.58 11.35
N PHE A 52 -11.35 7.83 11.80
CA PHE A 52 -11.34 6.37 11.75
C PHE A 52 -11.33 5.81 13.15
N THR A 53 -11.99 4.67 13.35
CA THR A 53 -11.85 3.88 14.57
C THR A 53 -11.45 2.48 14.13
N LEU A 54 -10.19 2.13 14.38
CA LEU A 54 -9.63 0.84 14.01
C LEU A 54 -9.70 -0.09 15.22
N SER A 55 -10.17 -1.32 15.04
CA SER A 55 -9.96 -2.34 16.06
C SER A 55 -8.47 -2.72 16.14
N ARG A 56 -8.06 -3.33 17.24
CA ARG A 56 -6.73 -3.94 17.37
C ARG A 56 -6.40 -4.87 16.20
N ASP A 57 -7.41 -5.61 15.79
CA ASP A 57 -7.30 -6.60 14.74
C ASP A 57 -7.13 -5.97 13.36
N GLU A 58 -7.94 -4.95 13.03
CA GLU A 58 -7.75 -4.16 11.80
C GLU A 58 -6.33 -3.58 11.77
N LEU A 59 -5.85 -3.04 12.90
CA LEU A 59 -4.50 -2.49 13.03
C LEU A 59 -3.39 -3.54 12.80
N LEU A 60 -3.58 -4.77 13.30
CA LEU A 60 -2.64 -5.88 13.12
C LEU A 60 -2.59 -6.42 11.68
N THR A 61 -3.65 -6.17 10.89
CA THR A 61 -3.72 -6.57 9.48
C THR A 61 -3.18 -5.51 8.51
N LEU A 62 -2.95 -4.28 8.98
CA LEU A 62 -2.43 -3.21 8.13
C LEU A 62 -1.03 -3.55 7.59
N PRO A 63 -0.74 -3.20 6.33
CA PRO A 63 0.61 -3.30 5.77
C PRO A 63 1.64 -2.48 6.55
N GLU A 64 2.90 -2.88 6.49
CA GLU A 64 3.99 -2.26 7.24
C GLU A 64 4.14 -0.79 6.88
N PHE A 65 4.06 -0.45 5.59
CA PHE A 65 4.17 0.95 5.14
C PHE A 65 3.07 1.84 5.73
N VAL A 66 1.85 1.32 5.91
CA VAL A 66 0.75 2.08 6.53
C VAL A 66 1.05 2.29 8.00
N LEU A 67 1.46 1.24 8.72
CA LEU A 67 1.81 1.35 10.14
C LEU A 67 2.94 2.35 10.38
N LEU A 68 3.95 2.40 9.49
CA LEU A 68 5.04 3.38 9.58
C LEU A 68 4.55 4.81 9.32
N SER A 69 3.57 5.02 8.43
CA SER A 69 2.95 6.33 8.24
C SER A 69 2.04 6.74 9.40
N LEU A 70 1.28 5.80 9.97
CA LEU A 70 0.41 6.06 11.12
C LEU A 70 1.22 6.30 12.41
N PHE A 71 2.36 5.63 12.56
CA PHE A 71 3.22 5.68 13.75
C PHE A 71 4.70 5.89 13.37
N PRO A 72 5.07 7.08 12.89
CA PRO A 72 6.44 7.35 12.42
C PRO A 72 7.50 7.18 13.52
N ASN A 73 7.12 7.34 14.78
CA ASN A 73 8.00 7.15 15.95
C ASN A 73 7.84 5.75 16.59
N GLY A 74 7.18 4.82 15.90
CA GLY A 74 6.80 3.53 16.46
C GLY A 74 5.51 3.58 17.29
N LEU A 75 4.98 2.39 17.59
CA LEU A 75 3.70 2.19 18.30
C LEU A 75 3.76 2.46 19.81
N LEU A 76 4.88 2.97 20.33
CA LEU A 76 5.11 3.17 21.74
C LEU A 76 5.90 4.47 21.95
N PRO A 77 5.35 5.48 22.64
CA PRO A 77 6.20 6.46 23.31
C PRO A 77 7.01 5.68 24.33
N ASP A 78 8.34 5.71 24.20
CA ASP A 78 9.27 5.09 25.13
C ASP A 78 8.84 5.37 26.59
N GLY A 79 8.62 4.30 27.38
CA GLY A 79 8.65 4.38 28.84
C GLY A 79 7.38 4.81 29.58
N HIS A 80 6.25 5.10 28.92
CA HIS A 80 4.99 5.30 29.63
C HIS A 80 3.97 4.21 29.26
N MET A 81 3.77 3.27 30.19
CA MET A 81 2.73 2.22 30.19
C MET A 81 1.27 2.76 30.13
N ASN A 82 1.06 3.99 29.66
CA ASN A 82 -0.22 4.74 29.66
C ASN A 82 -0.50 5.53 28.34
N GLY A 83 0.27 5.34 27.26
CA GLY A 83 0.29 6.26 26.12
C GLY A 83 -0.87 6.22 25.09
N PHE A 84 -1.78 5.24 25.18
CA PHE A 84 -2.99 5.21 24.37
C PHE A 84 -4.24 5.13 25.25
N HIS A 85 -4.89 6.27 25.48
CA HIS A 85 -6.20 6.27 26.12
C HIS A 85 -7.26 6.07 25.02
N GLU A 86 -8.24 5.19 25.25
CA GLU A 86 -9.28 4.86 24.25
C GLU A 86 -10.15 6.07 23.86
N SER A 87 -10.11 7.13 24.66
CA SER A 87 -10.74 8.43 24.39
C SER A 87 -9.94 9.32 23.45
N ASP A 88 -8.65 9.07 23.27
CA ASP A 88 -7.75 10.01 22.59
C ASP A 88 -7.82 9.81 21.09
N VAL A 89 -7.86 10.92 20.37
CA VAL A 89 -7.93 10.95 18.91
C VAL A 89 -6.57 11.33 18.37
N TYR A 90 -5.94 10.42 17.64
CA TYR A 90 -4.58 10.59 17.15
C TYR A 90 -4.56 11.26 15.77
N PRO A 91 -3.97 12.45 15.63
CA PRO A 91 -3.80 13.08 14.33
C PRO A 91 -2.75 12.31 13.52
N VAL A 92 -3.08 11.99 12.27
CA VAL A 92 -2.16 11.31 11.36
C VAL A 92 -2.11 12.03 10.01
N ASP A 93 -0.90 12.12 9.46
CA ASP A 93 -0.62 12.60 8.11
C ASP A 93 -0.61 11.42 7.12
N TYR A 94 -1.81 11.03 6.68
CA TYR A 94 -2.02 9.96 5.70
C TYR A 94 -3.21 10.33 4.81
N ASP A 95 -3.35 9.74 3.63
CA ASP A 95 -4.53 10.00 2.80
C ASP A 95 -5.75 9.21 3.30
N PRO A 96 -6.86 9.87 3.70
CA PRO A 96 -8.02 9.16 4.23
C PRO A 96 -8.72 8.28 3.17
N ALA A 97 -8.68 8.64 1.90
CA ALA A 97 -9.32 7.85 0.84
C ALA A 97 -8.57 6.53 0.61
N SER A 98 -7.24 6.56 0.62
CA SER A 98 -6.37 5.38 0.57
C SER A 98 -6.64 4.42 1.73
N LEU A 99 -6.71 4.93 2.97
CA LEU A 99 -7.00 4.09 4.15
C LEU A 99 -8.40 3.47 4.07
N GLN A 100 -9.40 4.27 3.68
CA GLN A 100 -10.78 3.79 3.52
C GLN A 100 -10.86 2.66 2.48
N TYR A 101 -10.26 2.86 1.31
CA TYR A 101 -10.19 1.84 0.25
C TYR A 101 -9.58 0.53 0.74
N MET A 102 -8.48 0.60 1.50
CA MET A 102 -7.83 -0.58 2.08
C MET A 102 -8.74 -1.31 3.07
N LEU A 103 -9.37 -0.59 4.01
CA LEU A 103 -10.23 -1.18 5.03
C LEU A 103 -11.48 -1.82 4.41
N ASP A 104 -12.07 -1.18 3.41
CA ASP A 104 -13.25 -1.72 2.71
C ASP A 104 -12.89 -2.99 1.95
N PHE A 105 -11.72 -3.05 1.32
CA PHE A 105 -11.21 -4.26 0.71
C PHE A 105 -11.02 -5.39 1.73
N PHE A 106 -10.39 -5.11 2.87
CA PHE A 106 -10.18 -6.10 3.94
C PHE A 106 -11.50 -6.65 4.47
N ARG A 107 -12.50 -5.80 4.70
CA ARG A 107 -13.84 -6.21 5.14
C ARG A 107 -14.55 -7.08 4.09
N SER A 108 -14.44 -6.73 2.82
CA SER A 108 -14.99 -7.53 1.72
C SER A 108 -14.37 -8.93 1.68
N VAL A 109 -13.04 -9.01 1.81
CA VAL A 109 -12.34 -10.29 1.88
C VAL A 109 -12.78 -11.10 3.10
N ALA A 110 -12.95 -10.46 4.26
CA ALA A 110 -13.41 -11.12 5.48
C ALA A 110 -14.78 -11.79 5.33
N GLN A 111 -15.73 -11.11 4.68
CA GLN A 111 -17.08 -11.62 4.42
C GLN A 111 -17.09 -12.80 3.44
N SER A 112 -16.05 -12.93 2.59
CA SER A 112 -15.93 -13.99 1.60
C SER A 112 -15.40 -15.32 2.16
N ILE A 113 -14.91 -15.33 3.40
CA ILE A 113 -14.36 -16.55 4.03
C ILE A 113 -15.53 -17.32 4.66
N PRO A 114 -15.80 -18.58 4.27
CA PRO A 114 -16.85 -19.38 4.87
C PRO A 114 -16.64 -19.46 6.39
N SER A 115 -17.63 -19.01 7.16
CA SER A 115 -17.62 -19.23 8.60
C SER A 115 -17.80 -20.72 8.84
N SER A 116 -16.72 -21.43 9.18
CA SER A 116 -16.74 -22.83 9.62
C SER A 116 -17.41 -22.96 11.00
N ALA A 117 -18.61 -22.41 11.17
CA ALA A 117 -19.45 -22.57 12.37
C ALA A 117 -20.35 -23.80 12.22
N SER A 118 -19.76 -24.95 11.86
CA SER A 118 -20.37 -26.28 11.99
C SER A 118 -19.33 -27.36 11.66
N ALA A 119 -18.25 -27.45 12.43
CA ALA A 119 -17.39 -28.63 12.44
C ALA A 119 -17.74 -29.46 13.68
N SER A 120 -18.43 -30.57 13.46
CA SER A 120 -18.66 -31.66 14.42
C SER A 120 -17.32 -32.17 14.97
N PRO A 121 -17.21 -32.55 16.25
CA PRO A 121 -15.97 -33.08 16.80
C PRO A 121 -15.92 -34.58 16.50
N ASP A 122 -15.26 -34.97 15.42
CA ASP A 122 -14.69 -36.31 15.28
C ASP A 122 -13.75 -36.33 14.07
N LEU A 123 -12.44 -36.27 14.31
CA LEU A 123 -11.48 -37.08 13.57
C LEU A 123 -10.13 -37.11 14.30
N GLU A 124 -9.65 -38.34 14.46
CA GLU A 124 -8.50 -38.74 15.25
C GLU A 124 -7.16 -38.20 14.72
N VAL A 125 -6.25 -37.93 15.67
CA VAL A 125 -4.90 -37.40 15.44
C VAL A 125 -3.99 -38.52 14.93
N ALA A 126 -3.54 -38.42 13.68
CA ALA A 126 -2.35 -39.13 13.20
C ALA A 126 -1.13 -38.19 13.30
N PRO A 127 -0.05 -38.56 14.02
CA PRO A 127 1.15 -37.75 14.07
C PRO A 127 2.04 -38.05 12.86
N ASP A 128 2.86 -37.06 12.54
CA ASP A 128 4.10 -37.16 11.75
C ASP A 128 4.02 -36.88 10.24
N SER A 129 4.06 -35.58 9.90
CA SER A 129 4.90 -35.11 8.80
C SER A 129 5.32 -33.66 9.05
N MET A 130 6.62 -33.44 9.27
CA MET A 130 7.30 -32.14 9.34
C MET A 130 7.37 -31.45 7.96
N GLN A 131 6.24 -31.40 7.25
CA GLN A 131 5.99 -30.61 6.04
C GLN A 131 4.61 -29.96 6.18
N GLY A 132 4.42 -29.17 7.24
CA GLY A 132 3.26 -28.32 7.41
C GLY A 132 3.11 -27.44 6.18
N SER A 133 2.18 -27.81 5.31
CA SER A 133 2.06 -27.26 3.97
C SER A 133 1.70 -25.77 4.07
N THR A 134 2.22 -24.95 3.17
CA THR A 134 1.78 -23.54 3.01
C THR A 134 0.27 -23.42 2.83
N ARG A 135 -0.42 -24.51 2.45
CA ARG A 135 -1.88 -24.64 2.46
C ARG A 135 -2.48 -24.58 3.87
N ASP A 136 -1.89 -25.19 4.91
CA ASP A 136 -2.42 -25.14 6.28
C ASP A 136 -2.38 -23.73 6.88
N MET A 137 -1.36 -22.93 6.55
CA MET A 137 -1.26 -21.54 7.03
C MET A 137 -2.32 -20.59 6.41
N LEU A 138 -2.91 -20.99 5.29
CA LEU A 138 -3.88 -20.20 4.51
C LEU A 138 -5.31 -20.78 4.57
N GLN A 139 -5.51 -21.93 5.21
CA GLN A 139 -6.83 -22.58 5.28
C GLN A 139 -7.87 -21.73 6.04
N ASP A 140 -7.44 -21.00 7.07
CA ASP A 140 -8.29 -20.06 7.83
C ASP A 140 -7.96 -18.57 7.57
N ARG A 141 -7.04 -18.29 6.65
CA ARG A 141 -6.51 -16.94 6.39
C ARG A 141 -6.53 -16.59 4.92
N ALA A 142 -7.20 -15.51 4.56
CA ALA A 142 -7.08 -14.97 3.22
C ALA A 142 -5.76 -14.19 3.10
N GLY A 143 -4.90 -14.61 2.15
CA GLY A 143 -3.76 -13.81 1.73
C GLY A 143 -4.24 -12.64 0.89
N ILE A 144 -3.73 -11.43 1.16
CA ILE A 144 -4.00 -10.24 0.36
C ILE A 144 -2.68 -9.70 -0.16
N ILE A 145 -2.62 -9.49 -1.46
CA ILE A 145 -1.53 -8.82 -2.15
C ILE A 145 -1.79 -7.32 -2.07
N VAL A 146 -0.81 -6.56 -1.58
CA VAL A 146 -0.88 -5.11 -1.50
C VAL A 146 0.23 -4.54 -2.39
N LEU A 147 -0.17 -3.86 -3.46
CA LEU A 147 0.74 -3.22 -4.39
C LEU A 147 0.62 -1.71 -4.26
N ARG A 148 1.74 -1.05 -3.94
CA ARG A 148 1.84 0.39 -3.81
C ARG A 148 2.81 0.97 -4.83
N GLU A 149 2.44 2.08 -5.44
CA GLU A 149 3.31 2.89 -6.29
C GLU A 149 3.55 4.27 -5.67
N ASP A 150 4.82 4.66 -5.58
CA ASP A 150 5.22 6.07 -5.50
C ASP A 150 5.76 6.51 -6.86
N LEU A 151 5.11 7.51 -7.45
CA LEU A 151 5.51 8.11 -8.71
C LEU A 151 5.99 9.54 -8.43
N ASP A 152 7.30 9.72 -8.27
CA ASP A 152 7.93 11.04 -8.23
C ASP A 152 8.10 11.55 -9.67
N PHE A 153 7.63 12.75 -9.99
CA PHE A 153 7.74 13.30 -11.33
C PHE A 153 8.45 14.66 -11.36
N TYR A 154 9.31 14.83 -12.36
CA TYR A 154 10.15 16.00 -12.58
C TYR A 154 9.80 16.57 -13.93
N VAL A 155 9.02 17.64 -13.89
CA VAL A 155 8.60 18.35 -15.10
C VAL A 155 9.74 19.25 -15.58
N ILE A 156 10.15 19.07 -16.84
CA ILE A 156 11.14 19.94 -17.47
C ILE A 156 10.44 21.24 -17.88
N PRO A 157 10.99 22.42 -17.53
CA PRO A 157 10.44 23.70 -17.96
C PRO A 157 10.19 23.73 -19.48
N PRO A 158 8.97 24.07 -19.93
CA PRO A 158 8.66 24.13 -21.36
C PRO A 158 9.40 25.28 -22.06
N ARG A 159 9.76 26.32 -21.30
CA ARG A 159 10.51 27.50 -21.74
C ARG A 159 11.51 27.93 -20.65
N SER A 160 12.60 28.59 -21.05
CA SER A 160 13.69 28.96 -20.15
C SER A 160 13.34 30.10 -19.18
N ASP A 161 12.37 30.92 -19.53
CA ASP A 161 11.96 32.14 -18.82
C ASP A 161 10.64 31.97 -18.06
N ILE A 162 10.27 30.74 -17.72
CA ILE A 162 9.05 30.44 -16.96
C ILE A 162 9.15 30.96 -15.52
N ASP A 163 8.10 31.64 -15.05
CA ASP A 163 8.02 32.08 -13.66
C ASP A 163 7.72 30.91 -12.71
N HIS A 164 8.07 31.07 -11.42
CA HIS A 164 7.80 30.05 -10.40
C HIS A 164 6.31 29.70 -10.28
N GLY A 165 5.42 30.71 -10.30
CA GLY A 165 3.98 30.49 -10.18
C GLY A 165 3.41 29.71 -11.37
N GLU A 166 3.86 30.04 -12.57
CA GLU A 166 3.50 29.32 -13.80
C GLU A 166 4.02 27.89 -13.79
N MET A 167 5.28 27.67 -13.37
CA MET A 167 5.84 26.34 -13.25
C MET A 167 5.06 25.45 -12.26
N MET A 168 4.52 26.04 -11.19
CA MET A 168 3.66 25.32 -10.26
C MET A 168 2.35 24.88 -10.92
N GLU A 169 1.74 25.72 -11.77
CA GLU A 169 0.54 25.34 -12.51
C GLU A 169 0.84 24.26 -13.54
N VAL A 170 1.96 24.37 -14.26
CA VAL A 170 2.43 23.34 -15.20
C VAL A 170 2.62 21.99 -14.50
N LYS A 171 3.17 21.97 -13.28
CA LYS A 171 3.29 20.74 -12.47
C LYS A 171 1.93 20.17 -12.07
N ARG A 172 0.95 21.02 -11.73
CA ARG A 172 -0.42 20.56 -11.42
C ARG A 172 -1.09 19.97 -12.66
N SER A 173 -0.99 20.62 -13.81
CA SER A 173 -1.53 20.12 -15.08
C SER A 173 -0.87 18.82 -15.51
N ALA A 174 0.45 18.70 -15.35
CA ALA A 174 1.18 17.46 -15.59
C ALA A 174 0.70 16.33 -14.67
N ALA A 175 0.50 16.60 -13.38
CA ALA A 175 -0.06 15.63 -12.44
C ALA A 175 -1.44 15.13 -12.89
N LYS A 176 -2.35 16.05 -13.29
CA LYS A 176 -3.68 15.68 -13.83
C LYS A 176 -3.57 14.75 -15.03
N ALA A 177 -2.61 14.98 -15.92
CA ALA A 177 -2.38 14.13 -17.08
C ALA A 177 -1.82 12.74 -16.70
N LEU A 178 -0.85 12.68 -15.77
CA LEU A 178 -0.29 11.43 -15.25
C LEU A 178 -1.30 10.58 -14.45
N LEU A 179 -2.29 11.21 -13.83
CA LEU A 179 -3.39 10.51 -13.15
C LEU A 179 -4.26 9.70 -14.11
N ARG A 180 -4.36 10.12 -15.39
CA ARG A 180 -5.12 9.38 -16.42
C ARG A 180 -4.48 8.04 -16.77
N GLN A 181 -3.19 7.86 -16.50
CA GLN A 181 -2.49 6.59 -16.66
C GLN A 181 -2.76 5.69 -15.47
N ASP A 182 -3.97 5.13 -15.43
CA ASP A 182 -4.51 4.48 -14.24
C ASP A 182 -4.39 2.94 -14.24
N GLY A 183 -3.94 2.32 -15.33
CA GLY A 183 -3.69 0.88 -15.35
C GLY A 183 -2.49 0.50 -14.47
N ILE A 184 -2.62 -0.55 -13.65
CA ILE A 184 -1.56 -1.03 -12.75
C ILE A 184 -0.27 -1.33 -13.53
N PHE A 185 -0.38 -2.02 -14.67
CA PHE A 185 0.77 -2.44 -15.46
C PHE A 185 1.21 -1.42 -16.52
N SER A 186 0.56 -0.25 -16.60
CA SER A 186 0.81 0.74 -17.66
C SER A 186 2.26 1.25 -17.66
N GLY A 187 2.86 1.42 -16.48
CA GLY A 187 4.26 1.82 -16.32
C GLY A 187 5.31 0.73 -16.55
N LEU A 188 4.92 -0.55 -16.62
CA LEU A 188 5.84 -1.67 -16.85
C LEU A 188 5.83 -2.21 -18.28
N ARG A 189 4.76 -1.99 -19.05
CA ARG A 189 4.55 -2.57 -20.39
C ARG A 189 5.35 -1.94 -21.52
N LYS A 190 6.48 -1.28 -21.24
CA LYS A 190 7.23 -0.54 -22.26
C LYS A 190 8.18 -1.41 -23.09
N SER A 191 8.49 -2.63 -22.67
CA SER A 191 9.28 -3.58 -23.45
C SER A 191 8.42 -4.78 -23.87
N ASP A 192 8.19 -4.92 -25.17
CA ASP A 192 7.58 -6.13 -25.78
C ASP A 192 8.59 -7.29 -25.90
N GLU A 193 9.73 -7.19 -25.21
CA GLU A 193 10.76 -8.23 -25.24
C GLU A 193 10.27 -9.47 -24.47
N PRO A 194 10.08 -10.61 -25.15
CA PRO A 194 9.60 -11.82 -24.50
C PRO A 194 10.64 -12.32 -23.49
N GLY A 195 10.18 -12.69 -22.30
CA GLY A 195 11.04 -13.19 -21.23
C GLY A 195 11.68 -12.11 -20.33
N SER A 196 11.28 -10.84 -20.49
CA SER A 196 11.73 -9.75 -19.61
C SER A 196 11.33 -9.98 -18.14
N THR A 197 12.02 -9.32 -17.22
CA THR A 197 11.71 -9.41 -15.77
C THR A 197 10.35 -8.77 -15.47
N GLU A 198 9.98 -7.73 -16.22
CA GLU A 198 8.69 -7.05 -16.21
C GLU A 198 7.57 -8.02 -16.58
N GLN A 199 7.75 -8.79 -17.66
CA GLN A 199 6.75 -9.76 -18.11
C GLN A 199 6.54 -10.85 -17.05
N HIS A 200 7.61 -11.37 -16.46
CA HIS A 200 7.53 -12.33 -15.36
C HIS A 200 6.83 -11.75 -14.12
N LEU A 201 7.06 -10.47 -13.80
CA LEU A 201 6.37 -9.81 -12.68
C LEU A 201 4.87 -9.65 -12.95
N ILE A 202 4.49 -9.26 -14.18
CA ILE A 202 3.08 -9.17 -14.59
C ILE A 202 2.42 -10.55 -14.48
N GLU A 203 3.07 -11.60 -14.98
CA GLU A 203 2.57 -12.97 -14.90
C GLU A 203 2.41 -13.46 -13.46
N MET A 204 3.40 -13.18 -12.60
CA MET A 204 3.34 -13.53 -11.18
C MET A 204 2.19 -12.81 -10.46
N LEU A 205 2.01 -11.51 -10.68
CA LEU A 205 0.92 -10.74 -10.08
C LEU A 205 -0.45 -11.15 -10.63
N THR A 206 -0.52 -11.49 -11.91
CA THR A 206 -1.75 -11.99 -12.55
C THR A 206 -2.12 -13.37 -12.01
N ALA A 207 -1.15 -14.28 -11.86
CA ALA A 207 -1.35 -15.58 -11.23
C ALA A 207 -1.75 -15.43 -9.75
N GLY A 208 -1.26 -14.37 -9.08
CA GLY A 208 -1.57 -14.07 -7.69
C GLY A 208 -2.99 -13.57 -7.45
N GLY A 209 -3.57 -12.78 -8.37
CA GLY A 209 -4.97 -12.35 -8.23
C GLY A 209 -5.36 -11.06 -8.94
N PHE A 210 -4.40 -10.31 -9.49
CA PHE A 210 -4.70 -9.18 -10.37
C PHE A 210 -5.07 -9.67 -11.78
N ASP A 211 -5.77 -8.84 -12.53
CA ASP A 211 -6.02 -9.04 -13.96
C ASP A 211 -5.25 -8.00 -14.78
N ARG A 212 -5.01 -8.31 -16.07
CA ARG A 212 -4.09 -7.53 -16.92
C ARG A 212 -4.57 -6.10 -17.20
N ASP A 213 -5.86 -5.87 -17.08
CA ASP A 213 -6.57 -4.63 -17.29
C ASP A 213 -6.94 -3.93 -15.97
N ASP A 214 -6.49 -4.45 -14.83
CA ASP A 214 -6.75 -3.82 -13.53
C ASP A 214 -6.17 -2.39 -13.46
N HIS A 215 -6.95 -1.56 -12.76
CA HIS A 215 -6.66 -0.17 -12.47
C HIS A 215 -6.25 0.00 -11.01
N TRP A 216 -5.57 1.11 -10.69
CA TRP A 216 -5.27 1.44 -9.30
C TRP A 216 -6.58 1.71 -8.54
N GLY A 217 -6.86 0.95 -7.49
CA GLY A 217 -8.08 1.17 -6.70
C GLY A 217 -8.05 2.46 -5.87
N HIS A 218 -6.86 2.99 -5.61
CA HIS A 218 -6.66 4.37 -5.18
C HIS A 218 -5.45 4.97 -5.87
N ARG A 219 -5.57 6.20 -6.42
CA ARG A 219 -4.48 6.93 -7.08
C ARG A 219 -4.70 8.43 -6.90
N ALA A 220 -3.79 9.10 -6.18
CA ALA A 220 -3.94 10.51 -5.86
C ALA A 220 -2.59 11.25 -5.82
N PRO A 221 -2.57 12.55 -6.15
CA PRO A 221 -1.39 13.38 -5.97
C PRO A 221 -1.21 13.74 -4.49
N GLU A 222 0.02 13.72 -4.02
CA GLU A 222 0.38 14.19 -2.68
C GLU A 222 0.29 15.72 -2.60
N PRO A 223 -0.38 16.30 -1.58
CA PRO A 223 -0.44 17.75 -1.42
C PRO A 223 0.95 18.37 -1.34
N ASN A 224 1.15 19.45 -2.10
CA ASN A 224 2.40 20.22 -2.15
C ASN A 224 3.66 19.43 -2.58
N LYS A 225 3.50 18.22 -3.13
CA LYS A 225 4.59 17.39 -3.63
C LYS A 225 4.36 17.04 -5.10
N ALA A 226 5.42 16.83 -5.85
CA ALA A 226 5.36 16.31 -7.22
C ALA A 226 5.38 14.77 -7.19
N VAL A 227 4.43 14.19 -6.45
CA VAL A 227 4.33 12.76 -6.20
C VAL A 227 2.90 12.31 -6.42
N ILE A 228 2.70 11.16 -7.06
CA ILE A 228 1.42 10.46 -7.12
C ILE A 228 1.60 9.14 -6.35
N CYS A 229 0.76 8.95 -5.33
CA CYS A 229 0.66 7.71 -4.57
C CYS A 229 -0.46 6.86 -5.15
N SER A 230 -0.20 5.57 -5.37
CA SER A 230 -1.23 4.63 -5.81
C SER A 230 -1.22 3.34 -5.00
N LEU A 231 -2.38 2.72 -4.88
CA LEU A 231 -2.61 1.52 -4.10
C LEU A 231 -3.59 0.59 -4.83
N ALA A 232 -3.23 -0.68 -4.94
CA ALA A 232 -4.07 -1.74 -5.46
C ALA A 232 -3.99 -2.97 -4.53
N LEU A 233 -5.11 -3.66 -4.37
CA LEU A 233 -5.21 -4.85 -3.53
C LEU A 233 -5.86 -5.99 -4.32
N ALA A 234 -5.36 -7.20 -4.10
CA ALA A 234 -5.95 -8.41 -4.67
C ALA A 234 -5.99 -9.53 -3.63
N LYS A 235 -7.09 -10.29 -3.60
CA LYS A 235 -7.16 -11.53 -2.81
C LYS A 235 -6.29 -12.57 -3.51
N LEU A 236 -5.38 -13.19 -2.77
CA LEU A 236 -4.51 -14.23 -3.29
C LEU A 236 -5.35 -15.42 -3.76
N ARG A 237 -5.30 -15.73 -5.06
CA ARG A 237 -5.92 -16.91 -5.66
C ARG A 237 -5.05 -18.13 -5.30
N THR A 238 -5.55 -19.02 -4.46
CA THR A 238 -4.85 -20.26 -4.04
C THR A 238 -5.51 -21.54 -4.60
N ASP A 239 -6.73 -21.42 -5.13
CA ASP A 239 -7.56 -22.50 -5.63
C ASP A 239 -7.46 -22.64 -7.16
N ILE A 240 -6.41 -23.30 -7.64
CA ILE A 240 -6.33 -23.63 -9.07
C ILE A 240 -6.85 -25.07 -9.28
N ARG A 241 -8.15 -25.20 -9.51
CA ARG A 241 -8.75 -26.43 -10.08
C ARG A 241 -8.59 -26.41 -11.60
N GLY A 242 -7.64 -27.18 -12.15
CA GLY A 242 -7.58 -27.49 -13.59
C GLY A 242 -6.17 -27.73 -14.14
N ASP A 243 -6.04 -28.65 -15.12
CA ASP A 243 -4.81 -29.23 -15.70
C ASP A 243 -3.76 -28.25 -16.31
N LEU A 244 -3.97 -26.93 -16.24
CA LEU A 244 -2.98 -25.88 -16.54
C LEU A 244 -2.27 -25.35 -15.27
N ALA A 245 -2.39 -26.07 -14.15
CA ALA A 245 -2.06 -25.59 -12.81
C ALA A 245 -0.57 -25.60 -12.42
N SER A 246 0.28 -26.45 -13.01
CA SER A 246 1.63 -26.68 -12.48
C SER A 246 2.50 -25.41 -12.42
N ASN A 247 2.53 -24.64 -13.51
CA ASN A 247 3.38 -23.43 -13.59
C ASN A 247 2.79 -22.23 -12.84
N ASN A 248 1.46 -22.06 -12.85
CA ASN A 248 0.79 -20.92 -12.22
C ASN A 248 0.77 -21.05 -10.68
N VAL A 249 0.61 -22.26 -10.15
CA VAL A 249 0.72 -22.53 -8.71
C VAL A 249 2.13 -22.20 -8.20
N GLY A 250 3.16 -22.57 -8.95
CA GLY A 250 4.54 -22.24 -8.60
C GLY A 250 4.82 -20.73 -8.61
N MET A 251 4.17 -19.96 -9.49
CA MET A 251 4.32 -18.51 -9.54
C MET A 251 3.57 -17.79 -8.41
N ALA A 252 2.33 -18.17 -8.11
CA ALA A 252 1.59 -17.59 -6.98
C ALA A 252 2.25 -17.91 -5.64
N GLN A 253 2.85 -19.10 -5.49
CA GLN A 253 3.64 -19.46 -4.31
C GLN A 253 4.89 -18.60 -4.13
N LYS A 254 5.52 -18.09 -5.20
CA LYS A 254 6.65 -17.16 -5.09
C LYS A 254 6.25 -15.87 -4.39
N LEU A 255 4.98 -15.45 -4.48
CA LEU A 255 4.52 -14.26 -3.78
C LEU A 255 4.61 -14.43 -2.26
N LEU A 256 4.43 -15.66 -1.74
CA LEU A 256 4.56 -15.95 -0.32
C LEU A 256 5.99 -15.70 0.21
N LEU A 257 7.00 -15.61 -0.65
CA LEU A 257 8.35 -15.19 -0.24
C LEU A 257 8.40 -13.73 0.25
N PHE A 258 7.44 -12.91 -0.19
CA PHE A 258 7.29 -11.52 0.22
C PHE A 258 6.42 -11.37 1.48
N TRP A 259 6.00 -12.48 2.08
CA TRP A 259 5.33 -12.47 3.37
C TRP A 259 6.24 -11.85 4.44
N ARG A 260 5.81 -10.72 5.02
CA ARG A 260 6.58 -9.94 6.00
C ARG A 260 7.97 -9.48 5.49
N LYS A 261 8.19 -9.50 4.18
CA LYS A 261 9.40 -9.00 3.52
C LYS A 261 8.98 -8.22 2.28
N PRO A 262 8.68 -6.92 2.43
CA PRO A 262 8.28 -6.08 1.30
C PRO A 262 9.30 -6.14 0.18
N ALA A 263 8.86 -6.48 -1.04
CA ALA A 263 9.69 -6.37 -2.22
C ALA A 263 9.58 -4.95 -2.79
N ARG A 264 10.73 -4.37 -3.17
CA ARG A 264 10.79 -3.03 -3.73
C ARG A 264 11.52 -3.04 -5.06
N ARG A 265 10.95 -2.34 -6.04
CA ARG A 265 11.56 -2.11 -7.35
C ARG A 265 11.51 -0.61 -7.65
N CYS A 266 12.66 -0.03 -7.96
CA CYS A 266 12.79 1.38 -8.33
C CYS A 266 13.35 1.48 -9.76
N TRP A 267 12.77 2.35 -10.58
CA TRP A 267 13.29 2.64 -11.91
C TRP A 267 12.95 4.05 -12.35
N TRP A 268 13.62 4.50 -13.41
CA TRP A 268 13.40 5.80 -14.02
C TRP A 268 12.85 5.62 -15.43
N GLU A 269 11.99 6.53 -15.84
CA GLU A 269 11.49 6.62 -17.21
C GLU A 269 11.35 8.07 -17.65
N GLY A 270 11.58 8.33 -18.93
CA GLY A 270 11.22 9.59 -19.57
C GLY A 270 9.89 9.44 -20.28
N VAL A 271 9.00 10.42 -20.11
CA VAL A 271 7.73 10.50 -20.84
C VAL A 271 7.57 11.88 -21.48
N GLU A 272 6.96 11.90 -22.65
CA GLU A 272 6.45 13.13 -23.26
C GLU A 272 4.94 13.13 -23.14
N LEU A 273 4.38 14.15 -22.50
CA LEU A 273 2.93 14.34 -22.43
C LEU A 273 2.50 15.39 -23.45
N ASP A 274 1.48 15.06 -24.22
CA ASP A 274 0.73 15.98 -25.06
C ASP A 274 -0.50 16.54 -24.32
N ASN A 275 -1.05 17.65 -24.84
CA ASN A 275 -2.31 18.23 -24.38
C ASN A 275 -2.34 18.54 -22.86
N VAL A 276 -1.22 19.02 -22.31
CA VAL A 276 -1.15 19.48 -20.92
C VAL A 276 -1.72 20.89 -20.83
N GLU A 277 -2.71 21.06 -19.97
CA GLU A 277 -3.41 22.34 -19.75
C GLU A 277 -2.41 23.46 -19.40
N GLY A 278 -2.45 24.56 -20.15
CA GLY A 278 -1.55 25.71 -19.97
C GLY A 278 -0.16 25.58 -20.60
N VAL A 279 0.11 24.51 -21.36
CA VAL A 279 1.39 24.31 -22.06
C VAL A 279 1.15 24.17 -23.55
N GLU A 280 1.87 24.96 -24.35
CA GLU A 280 1.89 24.79 -25.81
C GLU A 280 2.83 23.65 -26.20
N GLY A 281 2.29 22.62 -26.87
CA GLY A 281 3.05 21.50 -27.39
C GLY A 281 3.26 20.37 -26.37
N LYS A 282 4.40 19.69 -26.48
CA LYS A 282 4.74 18.53 -25.63
C LYS A 282 5.58 18.97 -24.45
N ILE A 283 5.31 18.37 -23.29
CA ILE A 283 6.13 18.55 -22.10
C ILE A 283 6.91 17.27 -21.78
N LYS A 284 8.20 17.44 -21.48
CA LYS A 284 9.08 16.35 -21.07
C LYS A 284 9.03 16.19 -19.57
N ILE A 285 8.83 14.97 -19.11
CA ILE A 285 8.76 14.63 -17.70
C ILE A 285 9.65 13.42 -17.45
N TRP A 286 10.49 13.53 -16.42
CA TRP A 286 11.17 12.37 -15.86
C TRP A 286 10.38 11.83 -14.69
N ILE A 287 10.20 10.53 -14.66
CA ILE A 287 9.48 9.85 -13.60
C ILE A 287 10.44 8.88 -12.93
N ARG A 288 10.48 8.93 -11.60
CA ARG A 288 11.01 7.87 -10.76
C ARG A 288 9.84 7.10 -10.18
N ARG A 289 9.73 5.83 -10.51
CA ARG A 289 8.71 4.94 -9.95
C ARG A 289 9.33 4.03 -8.92
N VAL A 290 8.65 3.89 -7.80
CA VAL A 290 8.95 2.87 -6.79
C VAL A 290 7.71 2.04 -6.58
N TRP A 291 7.81 0.75 -6.88
CA TRP A 291 6.80 -0.22 -6.49
C TRP A 291 7.21 -0.90 -5.21
N THR A 292 6.26 -1.01 -4.29
CA THR A 292 6.36 -1.81 -3.08
C THR A 292 5.27 -2.87 -3.10
N LEU A 293 5.68 -4.13 -3.00
CA LEU A 293 4.79 -5.28 -2.94
C LEU A 293 4.86 -5.88 -1.55
N GLU A 294 3.72 -5.94 -0.86
CA GLU A 294 3.57 -6.55 0.45
C GLU A 294 2.48 -7.62 0.41
N MET A 295 2.59 -8.61 1.29
CA MET A 295 1.53 -9.57 1.56
C MET A 295 1.09 -9.49 3.01
N VAL A 296 -0.22 -9.45 3.22
CA VAL A 296 -0.84 -9.47 4.56
C VAL A 296 -1.77 -10.67 4.68
N SER A 297 -1.88 -11.26 5.90
CA SER A 297 -2.95 -12.22 6.22
C SER A 297 -4.11 -11.48 6.84
N PHE A 298 -5.30 -11.79 6.34
CA PHE A 298 -6.54 -11.47 7.04
C PHE A 298 -7.11 -12.73 7.69
N VAL A 299 -7.60 -12.63 8.93
CA VAL A 299 -8.23 -13.75 9.68
C VAL A 299 -9.68 -13.38 10.01
N VAL A 300 -10.63 -14.31 9.93
CA VAL A 300 -12.06 -14.03 10.20
C VAL A 300 -12.34 -13.73 11.68
N SER A 301 -11.61 -14.36 12.60
CA SER A 301 -11.81 -14.20 14.06
C SER A 301 -11.47 -12.80 14.61
N GLN A 302 -11.08 -11.89 13.73
CA GLN A 302 -10.58 -10.54 14.00
C GLN A 302 -11.62 -9.43 13.73
N LEU A 303 -12.84 -9.78 13.35
CA LEU A 303 -13.99 -8.87 13.33
C LEU A 303 -14.86 -9.14 14.55
N GLY A 304 -14.59 -8.45 15.65
CA GLY A 304 -15.55 -8.36 16.75
C GLY A 304 -16.89 -7.78 16.25
N PRO A 305 -18.05 -8.27 16.72
CA PRO A 305 -19.33 -7.73 16.31
C PRO A 305 -19.46 -6.28 16.75
N ARG A 306 -19.47 -5.32 15.81
CA ARG A 306 -19.93 -3.97 16.13
C ARG A 306 -21.46 -4.01 16.22
N LEU A 307 -21.95 -3.85 17.45
CA LEU A 307 -23.32 -3.44 17.71
C LEU A 307 -23.61 -2.22 16.84
N LEU A 308 -24.57 -2.37 15.93
CA LEU A 308 -25.20 -1.28 15.22
C LEU A 308 -25.77 -0.31 16.27
N THR A 309 -25.06 0.78 16.55
CA THR A 309 -25.72 1.94 17.14
C THR A 309 -26.49 2.62 16.01
N THR A 310 -27.74 2.23 15.86
CA THR A 310 -28.79 3.01 15.18
C THR A 310 -28.94 4.38 15.87
N PRO A 311 -29.42 5.41 15.14
CA PRO A 311 -29.03 6.81 15.28
C PRO A 311 -29.37 7.47 16.62
#